data_AF-A0AAN8CAQ3-F1
#
_entry.id   AF-A0AAN8CAQ3-F1
#
_cell.length_a   1.000
_cell.length_b   1.000
_cell.length_c   1.000
_cell.angle_alpha   90.00
_cell.angle_beta   90.00
_cell.angle_gamma   90.00
#
_symmetry.space_group_name_H-M   'P 1'
#
loop_
_entity.id
_entity.type
_entity.pdbx_description
1 polymer ?
#
loop_
_entity_poly.entity_id
_entity_poly.type
_entity_poly.pdbx_seq_one_letter_code
_entity_poly.pdbx_strand_id
1 'polypeptide(L)'
;MASTGSALFVVMVTACLSSWVTGLVFGSVPVVYAWIRYDPAEMLCAVFWENSYSDMLLYILCAFSLCIFLPCVLIFFCSLLLSASSCHNRCDDAVDLSSVSPLLVSFYMLCYTPFFVSELILLGRRDLSPAPDWLRTLSSVMSYLDCGLNPLIYCSHQDFREAGLALLWTNRKPSTEPVLTSITKRVNV
;
A
#
# COMPACT_ATOMS: atom_id res chain seq x y z
N MET A 1 28.53 15.51 4.22
CA MET A 1 27.47 14.64 4.77
C MET A 1 26.09 15.30 4.90
N ALA A 2 25.95 16.64 4.98
CA ALA A 2 24.64 17.31 5.03
C ALA A 2 23.80 17.22 3.72
N SER A 3 24.45 17.14 2.55
CA SER A 3 23.77 17.14 1.24
C SER A 3 22.94 15.88 0.96
N THR A 4 23.39 14.70 1.41
CA THR A 4 22.72 13.42 1.15
C THR A 4 21.42 13.29 1.95
N GLY A 5 21.38 13.81 3.18
CA GLY A 5 20.18 13.81 4.01
C GLY A 5 19.08 14.73 3.47
N SER A 6 19.46 15.89 2.91
CA SER A 6 18.51 16.80 2.26
C SER A 6 17.91 16.18 1.00
N ALA A 7 18.73 15.50 0.17
CA ALA A 7 18.23 14.82 -1.02
C ALA A 7 17.28 13.67 -0.70
N LEU A 8 17.61 12.82 0.27
CA LEU A 8 16.73 11.71 0.71
C LEU A 8 15.40 12.22 1.27
N PHE A 9 15.43 13.30 2.06
CA PHE A 9 14.21 13.92 2.58
C PHE A 9 13.30 14.43 1.45
N VAL A 10 13.88 15.13 0.46
CA VAL A 10 13.13 15.62 -0.71
C VAL A 10 12.52 14.47 -1.50
N VAL A 11 13.27 13.37 -1.71
CA VAL A 11 12.77 12.18 -2.40
C VAL A 11 11.59 11.56 -1.65
N MET A 12 11.70 11.37 -0.33
CA MET A 12 10.61 10.83 0.49
C MET A 12 9.36 11.69 0.42
N VAL A 13 9.49 13.00 0.64
CA VAL A 13 8.36 13.94 0.59
C VAL A 13 7.70 13.92 -0.77
N THR A 14 8.49 13.92 -1.85
CA THR A 14 7.97 13.89 -3.22
C THR A 14 7.22 12.58 -3.50
N ALA A 15 7.77 11.44 -3.07
CA ALA A 15 7.15 10.13 -3.24
C ALA A 15 5.84 9.99 -2.44
N CYS A 16 5.79 10.52 -1.22
CA CYS A 16 4.55 10.56 -0.44
C CYS A 16 3.52 11.48 -1.10
N LEU A 17 3.90 12.68 -1.52
CA LEU A 17 2.98 13.60 -2.18
C LEU A 17 2.42 13.02 -3.47
N SER A 18 3.25 12.36 -4.29
CA SER A 18 2.79 11.74 -5.53
C SER A 18 1.83 10.58 -5.28
N SER A 19 2.04 9.76 -4.24
CA SER A 19 1.12 8.68 -3.90
C SER A 19 -0.23 9.20 -3.41
N TRP A 20 -0.24 10.25 -2.58
CA TRP A 20 -1.46 10.93 -2.15
C TRP A 20 -2.24 11.52 -3.33
N VAL A 21 -1.56 12.26 -4.21
CA VAL A 21 -2.18 12.84 -5.42
C VAL A 21 -2.75 11.73 -6.31
N THR A 22 -2.02 10.65 -6.50
CA THR A 22 -2.49 9.50 -7.29
C THR A 22 -3.77 8.90 -6.69
N GLY A 23 -3.78 8.67 -5.37
CA GLY A 23 -4.97 8.17 -4.66
C GLY A 23 -6.17 9.10 -4.79
N LEU A 24 -5.97 10.42 -4.71
CA LEU A 24 -7.03 11.41 -4.90
C LEU A 24 -7.57 11.41 -6.32
N VAL A 25 -6.69 11.36 -7.33
CA VAL A 25 -7.10 11.33 -8.74
C VAL A 25 -7.96 10.11 -9.00
N PHE A 26 -7.47 8.90 -8.70
CA PHE A 26 -8.22 7.68 -8.95
C PHE A 26 -9.50 7.59 -8.10
N GLY A 27 -9.43 7.96 -6.82
CA GLY A 27 -10.60 7.94 -5.93
C GLY A 27 -11.70 8.93 -6.32
N SER A 28 -11.35 10.05 -6.96
CA SER A 28 -12.33 11.05 -7.40
C SER A 28 -13.11 10.65 -8.66
N VAL A 29 -12.54 9.81 -9.53
CA VAL A 29 -13.16 9.46 -10.82
C VAL A 29 -14.54 8.79 -10.63
N PRO A 30 -14.71 7.71 -9.84
CA PRO A 30 -16.02 7.12 -9.63
C PRO A 30 -17.06 8.07 -9.04
N VAL A 31 -16.62 9.08 -8.27
CA VAL A 31 -17.48 10.10 -7.67
C VAL A 31 -17.96 11.10 -8.72
N VAL A 32 -17.03 11.67 -9.51
CA VAL A 32 -17.34 12.68 -10.53
C VAL A 32 -18.24 12.13 -11.62
N TYR A 33 -18.03 10.88 -12.03
CA TYR A 33 -18.85 10.22 -13.04
C TYR A 33 -20.09 9.52 -12.45
N ALA A 34 -20.36 9.66 -11.15
CA ALA A 34 -21.50 9.07 -10.46
C ALA A 34 -21.65 7.54 -10.69
N TRP A 35 -20.52 6.83 -10.72
CA TRP A 35 -20.47 5.38 -10.87
C TRP A 35 -20.84 4.64 -9.58
N ILE A 36 -20.76 5.31 -8.43
CA ILE A 36 -21.06 4.69 -7.13
C ILE A 36 -22.57 4.51 -6.98
N ARG A 37 -23.01 3.25 -6.82
CA ARG A 37 -24.41 2.89 -6.54
C ARG A 37 -24.48 1.83 -5.45
N TYR A 38 -25.61 1.77 -4.76
CA TYR A 38 -25.85 0.72 -3.77
C TYR A 38 -26.08 -0.61 -4.48
N ASP A 39 -25.24 -1.62 -4.19
CA ASP A 39 -25.36 -2.99 -4.67
C ASP A 39 -26.06 -3.85 -3.60
N PRO A 40 -27.32 -4.29 -3.82
CA PRO A 40 -28.04 -5.13 -2.87
C PRO A 40 -27.42 -6.52 -2.67
N ALA A 41 -26.67 -7.05 -3.64
CA ALA A 41 -26.04 -8.36 -3.54
C ALA A 41 -24.84 -8.32 -2.58
N GLU A 42 -24.09 -7.22 -2.59
CA GLU A 42 -22.95 -7.02 -1.69
C GLU A 42 -23.33 -6.30 -0.38
N MET A 43 -24.53 -5.70 -0.31
CA MET A 43 -25.00 -4.81 0.78
C MET A 43 -24.06 -3.62 1.01
N LEU A 44 -23.44 -3.12 -0.05
CA LEU A 44 -22.41 -2.07 -0.01
C LEU A 44 -22.66 -1.05 -1.13
N CYS A 45 -22.17 0.18 -0.93
CA CYS A 45 -22.03 1.13 -2.04
C CYS A 45 -20.80 0.72 -2.85
N ALA A 46 -21.01 0.25 -4.07
CA ALA A 46 -19.98 -0.26 -4.96
C ALA A 46 -19.89 0.57 -6.24
N VAL A 47 -18.74 0.50 -6.91
CA VAL A 47 -18.58 1.10 -8.24
C VAL A 47 -19.33 0.23 -9.24
N PHE A 48 -20.36 0.81 -9.85
CA PHE A 48 -21.16 0.15 -10.86
C PHE A 48 -20.53 0.36 -12.24
N TRP A 49 -19.86 -0.69 -12.67
CA TRP A 49 -19.00 -0.68 -13.83
C TRP A 49 -19.72 -0.72 -15.19
N GLU A 50 -21.02 -1.04 -15.22
CA GLU A 50 -21.76 -1.31 -16.46
C GLU A 50 -22.24 -0.06 -17.20
N ASN A 51 -22.07 1.15 -16.64
CA ASN A 51 -22.65 2.38 -17.20
C ASN A 51 -21.89 2.91 -18.44
N SER A 52 -20.59 2.58 -18.58
CA SER A 52 -19.76 2.87 -19.77
C SER A 52 -18.55 1.93 -19.80
N TYR A 53 -18.59 0.90 -20.65
CA TYR A 53 -17.57 -0.14 -20.70
C TYR A 53 -16.17 0.38 -21.04
N SER A 54 -16.06 1.30 -22.01
CA SER A 54 -14.76 1.82 -22.45
C SER A 54 -14.07 2.67 -21.37
N ASP A 55 -14.83 3.49 -20.64
CA ASP A 55 -14.29 4.34 -19.57
C ASP A 55 -13.90 3.50 -18.35
N MET A 56 -14.74 2.51 -18.03
CA MET A 56 -14.49 1.54 -16.97
C MET A 56 -13.22 0.73 -17.23
N LEU A 57 -13.07 0.20 -18.43
CA LEU A 57 -11.92 -0.59 -18.84
C LEU A 57 -10.64 0.25 -18.83
N LEU A 58 -10.68 1.48 -19.35
CA LEU A 58 -9.55 2.40 -19.30
C LEU A 58 -9.14 2.70 -17.85
N TYR A 59 -10.11 2.99 -16.98
CA TYR A 59 -9.87 3.26 -15.57
C TYR A 59 -9.17 2.07 -14.88
N ILE A 60 -9.68 0.85 -15.06
CA ILE A 60 -9.13 -0.36 -14.45
C ILE A 60 -7.72 -0.64 -14.96
N LEU A 61 -7.47 -0.55 -16.27
CA LEU A 61 -6.14 -0.77 -16.84
C LEU A 61 -5.12 0.26 -16.33
N CYS A 62 -5.51 1.54 -16.25
CA CYS A 62 -4.65 2.59 -15.70
C CYS A 62 -4.36 2.36 -14.21
N ALA A 63 -5.40 2.10 -13.40
CA ALA A 63 -5.25 1.86 -11.97
C ALA A 63 -4.37 0.64 -11.70
N PHE A 64 -4.59 -0.45 -12.43
CA PHE A 64 -3.78 -1.67 -12.32
C PHE A 64 -2.31 -1.42 -12.67
N SER A 65 -2.06 -0.74 -13.78
CA SER A 65 -0.70 -0.51 -14.28
C SER A 65 0.11 0.38 -13.32
N LEU A 66 -0.50 1.45 -12.81
CA LEU A 66 0.18 2.45 -11.98
C LEU A 66 0.23 2.08 -10.49
N CYS A 67 -0.85 1.51 -9.95
CA CYS A 67 -0.98 1.29 -8.50
C CYS A 67 -0.55 -0.11 -8.06
N ILE A 68 -0.39 -1.07 -8.99
CA ILE A 68 -0.04 -2.45 -8.65
C ILE A 68 1.14 -2.94 -9.46
N PHE A 69 1.05 -2.96 -10.79
CA PHE A 69 2.11 -3.53 -11.63
C PHE A 69 3.44 -2.79 -11.43
N LEU A 70 3.41 -1.46 -11.46
CA LEU A 70 4.60 -0.64 -11.23
C LEU A 70 5.21 -0.87 -9.82
N PRO A 71 4.44 -0.82 -8.71
CA PRO A 71 4.94 -1.20 -7.39
C PRO A 71 5.54 -2.61 -7.34
N CYS A 72 4.88 -3.62 -7.90
CA CYS A 72 5.40 -5.00 -7.94
C CYS A 72 6.74 -5.10 -8.65
N VAL A 73 6.84 -4.45 -9.81
CA VAL A 73 8.07 -4.34 -10.60
C VAL A 73 9.18 -3.71 -9.76
N LEU A 74 8.92 -2.54 -9.15
CA LEU A 74 9.91 -1.87 -8.30
C LEU A 74 10.38 -2.76 -7.14
N ILE A 75 9.45 -3.41 -6.44
CA ILE A 75 9.78 -4.28 -5.30
C ILE A 75 10.64 -5.48 -5.76
N PHE A 76 10.25 -6.13 -6.85
CA PHE A 76 11.01 -7.25 -7.41
C PHE A 76 12.42 -6.83 -7.83
N PHE A 77 12.56 -5.73 -8.58
CA PHE A 77 13.85 -5.22 -9.01
C PHE A 77 14.72 -4.79 -7.84
N CYS A 78 14.18 -4.06 -6.86
CA CYS A 78 14.91 -3.69 -5.65
C CYS A 78 15.38 -4.92 -4.86
N SER A 79 14.54 -5.94 -4.73
CA SER A 79 14.88 -7.18 -4.01
C SER A 79 15.99 -7.97 -4.71
N LEU A 80 15.94 -8.03 -6.05
CA LEU A 80 16.97 -8.67 -6.86
C LEU A 80 18.31 -7.92 -6.77
N LEU A 81 18.28 -6.59 -6.84
CA LEU A 81 19.46 -5.74 -6.68
C LEU A 81 20.07 -5.89 -5.28
N LEU A 82 19.26 -5.87 -4.22
CA LEU A 82 19.73 -6.13 -2.85
C LEU A 82 20.38 -7.51 -2.74
N SER A 83 19.74 -8.54 -3.32
CA SER A 83 20.27 -9.90 -3.30
C SER A 83 21.61 -10.00 -4.03
N ALA A 84 21.74 -9.37 -5.20
CA ALA A 84 22.98 -9.32 -5.97
C ALA A 84 24.10 -8.50 -5.27
N SER A 85 23.73 -7.46 -4.53
CA SER A 85 24.65 -6.61 -3.77
C SER A 85 25.18 -7.31 -2.51
N SER A 86 24.33 -8.08 -1.83
CA SER A 86 24.70 -8.93 -0.68
C SER A 86 25.71 -10.02 -1.04
N CYS A 87 25.79 -10.44 -2.30
CA CYS A 87 26.83 -11.35 -2.78
C CYS A 87 28.24 -10.73 -2.73
N HIS A 88 28.36 -9.40 -2.65
CA HIS A 88 29.63 -8.68 -2.75
C HIS A 88 30.14 -8.14 -1.40
N ASN A 89 29.25 -7.72 -0.48
CA ASN A 89 29.64 -7.18 0.82
C ASN A 89 28.93 -7.92 1.97
N ARG A 90 29.58 -8.97 2.48
CA ARG A 90 29.21 -9.62 3.74
C ARG A 90 29.79 -8.80 4.90
N CYS A 91 29.15 -7.68 5.23
CA CYS A 91 29.25 -6.93 6.50
C CYS A 91 28.39 -5.66 6.36
N ASP A 92 27.24 -5.59 7.03
CA ASP A 92 26.85 -4.50 7.93
C ASP A 92 25.34 -4.56 8.26
N ASP A 93 25.06 -4.41 9.54
CA ASP A 93 23.75 -4.39 10.20
C ASP A 93 22.87 -3.22 9.71
N ALA A 94 22.15 -3.40 8.62
CA ALA A 94 21.26 -2.36 8.09
C ALA A 94 19.92 -2.90 7.59
N VAL A 95 19.21 -3.74 8.35
CA VAL A 95 17.91 -4.23 7.88
C VAL A 95 16.88 -4.59 8.97
N ASP A 96 16.62 -3.71 9.94
CA ASP A 96 15.47 -3.94 10.85
C ASP A 96 14.13 -3.65 10.16
N LEU A 97 14.04 -2.56 9.38
CA LEU A 97 12.80 -2.14 8.72
C LEU A 97 12.46 -2.91 7.42
N SER A 98 13.42 -3.55 6.74
CA SER A 98 13.10 -4.33 5.53
C SER A 98 12.50 -5.71 5.85
N SER A 99 12.41 -6.10 7.12
CA SER A 99 11.77 -7.36 7.51
C SER A 99 10.25 -7.33 7.30
N VAL A 100 9.61 -6.19 7.56
CA VAL A 100 8.15 -6.02 7.46
C VAL A 100 7.68 -5.61 6.06
N SER A 101 8.51 -4.94 5.27
CA SER A 101 8.15 -4.48 3.92
C SER A 101 7.70 -5.62 2.99
N PRO A 102 8.40 -6.77 2.90
CA PRO A 102 7.96 -7.93 2.11
C PRO A 102 6.64 -8.52 2.59
N LEU A 103 6.36 -8.49 3.90
CA LEU A 103 5.10 -8.95 4.47
C LEU A 103 3.95 -8.03 4.03
N LEU A 104 4.12 -6.71 4.14
CA LEU A 104 3.12 -5.73 3.68
C LEU A 104 2.79 -5.94 2.20
N VAL A 105 3.81 -6.07 1.36
CA VAL A 105 3.64 -6.30 -0.08
C VAL A 105 2.91 -7.63 -0.34
N SER A 106 3.30 -8.69 0.37
CA SER A 106 2.70 -10.01 0.16
C SER A 106 1.22 -10.02 0.56
N PHE A 107 0.88 -9.47 1.73
CA PHE A 107 -0.51 -9.38 2.18
C PHE A 107 -1.35 -8.44 1.30
N TYR A 108 -0.78 -7.33 0.84
CA TYR A 108 -1.42 -6.46 -0.15
C TYR A 108 -1.76 -7.22 -1.43
N MET A 109 -0.79 -7.95 -2.00
CA MET A 109 -1.02 -8.75 -3.21
C MET A 109 -2.08 -9.83 -2.99
N LEU A 110 -2.05 -10.52 -1.85
CA LEU A 110 -3.05 -11.52 -1.49
C LEU A 110 -4.45 -10.92 -1.39
N CYS A 111 -4.58 -9.77 -0.72
CA CYS A 111 -5.88 -9.11 -0.53
C CYS A 111 -6.48 -8.57 -1.83
N TYR A 112 -5.64 -8.06 -2.74
CA TYR A 112 -6.11 -7.54 -4.03
C TYR A 112 -6.23 -8.61 -5.12
N THR A 113 -5.73 -9.83 -4.90
CA THR A 113 -5.81 -10.93 -5.89
C THR A 113 -7.25 -11.23 -6.36
N PRO A 114 -8.27 -11.37 -5.47
CA PRO A 114 -9.63 -11.64 -5.93
C PRO A 114 -10.19 -10.52 -6.81
N PHE A 115 -9.84 -9.26 -6.52
CA PHE A 115 -10.21 -8.12 -7.35
C PHE A 115 -9.60 -8.26 -8.74
N PHE A 116 -8.31 -8.59 -8.85
CA PHE A 116 -7.68 -8.82 -10.15
C PHE A 116 -8.32 -9.96 -10.95
N VAL A 117 -8.63 -11.06 -10.29
CA VAL A 117 -9.29 -12.19 -10.94
C VAL A 117 -10.67 -11.78 -11.47
N SER A 118 -11.43 -10.98 -10.70
CA SER A 118 -12.74 -10.46 -11.13
C SER A 118 -12.63 -9.64 -12.41
N GLU A 119 -11.68 -8.71 -12.46
CA GLU A 119 -11.50 -7.84 -13.63
C GLU A 119 -10.94 -8.59 -14.84
N LEU A 120 -10.03 -9.55 -14.64
CA LEU A 120 -9.55 -10.41 -15.72
C LEU A 120 -10.67 -11.29 -16.31
N ILE A 121 -11.59 -11.78 -15.48
CA ILE A 121 -12.77 -12.52 -15.95
C ILE A 121 -13.65 -11.62 -16.80
N LEU A 122 -13.91 -10.39 -16.35
CA LEU A 122 -14.71 -9.43 -17.11
C LEU A 122 -14.06 -9.10 -18.47
N LEU A 123 -12.74 -8.88 -18.51
CA LEU A 123 -12.00 -8.64 -19.74
C LEU A 123 -11.97 -9.86 -20.68
N GLY A 124 -11.91 -11.07 -20.12
CA GLY A 124 -11.84 -12.32 -20.88
C GLY A 124 -13.18 -12.77 -21.46
N ARG A 125 -14.30 -12.28 -20.91
CA ARG A 125 -15.65 -12.66 -21.33
C ARG A 125 -16.15 -11.82 -22.50
N ARG A 126 -16.39 -12.47 -23.64
CA ARG A 126 -16.89 -11.83 -24.88
C ARG A 126 -18.29 -11.23 -24.74
N ASP A 127 -19.07 -11.75 -23.80
CA ASP A 127 -20.41 -11.29 -23.45
C ASP A 127 -20.40 -10.16 -22.42
N LEU A 128 -19.22 -9.70 -21.98
CA LEU A 128 -19.04 -8.66 -20.96
C LEU A 128 -19.82 -8.96 -19.66
N SER A 129 -20.14 -10.24 -19.40
CA SER A 129 -20.86 -10.58 -18.19
C SER A 129 -19.99 -10.33 -16.95
N PRO A 130 -20.56 -9.75 -15.89
CA PRO A 130 -19.83 -9.47 -14.67
C PRO A 130 -19.27 -10.75 -14.04
N ALA A 131 -18.20 -10.58 -13.26
CA ALA A 131 -17.67 -11.66 -12.44
C ALA A 131 -18.74 -12.18 -11.46
N PRO A 132 -18.68 -13.47 -11.05
CA PRO A 132 -19.65 -14.04 -10.12
C PRO A 132 -19.76 -13.23 -8.82
N ASP A 133 -20.97 -13.11 -8.27
CA ASP A 133 -21.24 -12.30 -7.07
C ASP A 133 -20.34 -12.66 -5.88
N TRP A 134 -20.12 -13.97 -5.64
CA TRP A 134 -19.24 -14.42 -4.55
C TRP A 134 -17.80 -13.90 -4.70
N LEU A 135 -17.31 -13.76 -5.93
CA LEU A 135 -15.96 -13.29 -6.22
C LEU A 135 -15.87 -11.76 -6.06
N ARG A 136 -16.93 -11.04 -6.47
CA ARG A 136 -17.08 -9.60 -6.22
C ARG A 136 -17.10 -9.31 -4.71
N THR A 137 -17.95 -10.00 -3.96
CA THR A 137 -18.01 -9.86 -2.49
C THR A 137 -16.68 -10.20 -1.83
N LEU A 138 -16.03 -11.29 -2.26
CA LEU A 138 -14.71 -11.66 -1.74
C LEU A 138 -13.67 -10.57 -2.01
N SER A 139 -13.68 -9.96 -3.19
CA SER A 139 -12.80 -8.85 -3.56
C SER A 139 -13.02 -7.64 -2.66
N SER A 140 -14.28 -7.27 -2.42
CA SER A 140 -14.66 -6.18 -1.54
C SER A 140 -14.19 -6.44 -0.10
N VAL A 141 -14.46 -7.63 0.45
CA VAL A 141 -14.07 -8.01 1.82
C VAL A 141 -12.55 -8.02 1.99
N MET A 142 -11.82 -8.61 1.04
CA MET A 142 -10.35 -8.67 1.11
C MET A 142 -9.71 -7.29 1.00
N SER A 143 -10.27 -6.39 0.20
CA SER A 143 -9.80 -5.00 0.10
C SER A 143 -9.95 -4.24 1.43
N TYR A 144 -11.05 -4.46 2.16
CA TYR A 144 -11.22 -3.90 3.51
C TYR A 144 -10.28 -4.56 4.53
N LEU A 145 -10.04 -5.86 4.40
CA LEU A 145 -9.14 -6.60 5.29
C LEU A 145 -7.71 -6.07 5.21
N ASP A 146 -7.23 -5.71 4.01
CA ASP A 146 -5.90 -5.12 3.78
C ASP A 146 -5.62 -3.93 4.72
N CYS A 147 -6.60 -3.04 4.89
CA CYS A 147 -6.51 -1.89 5.79
C CYS A 147 -6.30 -2.30 7.26
N GLY A 148 -6.87 -3.43 7.67
CA GLY A 148 -6.79 -3.96 9.03
C GLY A 148 -5.56 -4.83 9.30
N LEU A 149 -4.88 -5.33 8.25
CA LEU A 149 -3.70 -6.19 8.38
C LEU A 149 -2.43 -5.40 8.71
N ASN A 150 -2.32 -4.14 8.30
CA ASN A 150 -1.10 -3.34 8.48
C ASN A 150 -0.65 -3.27 9.96
N PRO A 151 -1.50 -2.93 10.95
CA PRO A 151 -1.09 -2.95 12.36
C PRO A 151 -0.69 -4.34 12.86
N LEU A 152 -1.34 -5.41 12.38
CA LEU A 152 -1.01 -6.79 12.75
C LEU A 152 0.37 -7.20 12.22
N ILE A 153 0.70 -6.76 11.00
CA ILE A 153 2.02 -6.97 10.40
C ILE A 153 3.08 -6.16 11.17
N TYR A 154 2.81 -4.91 11.55
CA TYR A 154 3.75 -4.14 12.36
C TYR A 154 4.00 -4.75 13.74
N CYS A 155 3.01 -5.42 14.33
CA CYS A 155 3.21 -6.22 15.55
C CYS A 155 4.20 -7.38 15.39
N SER A 156 4.61 -7.76 14.18
CA SER A 156 5.72 -8.72 14.00
C SER A 156 7.09 -8.10 14.30
N HIS A 157 7.21 -6.76 14.29
CA HIS A 157 8.45 -6.04 14.57
C HIS A 157 8.61 -5.76 16.07
N GLN A 158 9.80 -6.04 16.62
CA GLN A 158 10.08 -5.90 18.05
C GLN A 158 9.91 -4.45 18.53
N ASP A 159 10.52 -3.47 17.85
CA ASP A 159 10.43 -2.06 18.27
C ASP A 159 8.99 -1.52 18.26
N PHE A 160 8.17 -1.96 17.30
CA PHE A 160 6.78 -1.54 17.22
C PHE A 160 5.97 -2.09 18.40
N ARG A 161 6.21 -3.35 18.78
CA ARG A 161 5.60 -3.94 19.97
C ARG A 161 6.03 -3.22 21.24
N GLU A 162 7.33 -2.93 21.40
CA GLU A 162 7.85 -2.23 22.56
C GLU A 162 7.27 -0.81 22.68
N ALA A 163 7.19 -0.07 21.58
CA ALA A 163 6.56 1.25 21.54
C ALA A 163 5.05 1.21 21.82
N GLY A 164 4.33 0.23 21.25
CA GLY A 164 2.90 0.05 21.49
C GLY A 164 2.59 -0.34 22.94
N LEU A 165 3.38 -1.25 23.51
CA LEU A 165 3.28 -1.62 24.93
C LEU A 165 3.61 -0.43 25.82
N ALA A 166 4.65 0.35 25.52
CA ALA A 166 4.96 1.56 26.26
C ALA A 166 3.78 2.53 26.25
N LEU A 167 3.15 2.78 25.10
CA LEU A 167 1.98 3.66 24.97
C LEU A 167 0.78 3.19 25.82
N LEU A 168 0.54 1.87 25.87
CA LEU A 168 -0.58 1.27 26.63
C LEU A 168 -0.31 1.16 28.13
N TRP A 169 0.95 0.96 28.54
CA TRP A 169 1.33 0.77 29.94
C TRP A 169 1.69 2.08 30.66
N THR A 170 1.86 3.20 29.95
CA THR A 170 2.22 4.47 30.59
C THR A 170 1.01 5.33 30.97
N ASN A 171 0.74 5.40 32.28
CA ASN A 171 0.27 6.62 32.96
C ASN A 171 1.42 7.65 33.16
N ARG A 172 2.46 7.63 32.31
CA ARG A 172 3.61 8.54 32.43
C ARG A 172 3.43 9.74 31.51
N LYS A 173 3.59 10.94 32.07
CA LYS A 173 3.67 12.20 31.34
C LYS A 173 4.63 12.04 30.14
N PRO A 174 4.24 12.48 28.94
CA PRO A 174 5.11 12.41 27.77
C PRO A 174 6.44 13.11 28.06
N SER A 175 7.54 12.45 27.70
CA SER A 175 8.87 13.08 27.74
C SER A 175 8.85 14.32 26.84
N THR A 176 9.20 15.46 27.42
CA THR A 176 9.07 16.79 26.80
C THR A 176 10.07 17.08 25.67
N GLU A 177 10.90 16.11 25.28
CA GLU A 177 11.79 16.25 24.12
C GLU A 177 11.26 15.43 22.94
N PRO A 178 10.85 16.06 21.82
CA PRO A 178 10.52 15.33 20.61
C PRO A 178 11.76 14.57 20.10
N VAL A 179 11.55 13.36 19.58
CA VAL A 179 12.60 12.45 19.07
C VAL A 179 13.51 13.13 18.03
N LEU A 180 12.99 14.13 17.31
CA LEU A 180 13.76 14.89 16.32
C LEU A 180 14.91 15.72 16.95
N THR A 181 14.74 16.23 18.17
CA THR A 181 15.79 17.02 18.87
C THR A 181 16.91 16.17 19.47
N SER A 182 16.66 14.89 19.77
CA SER A 182 17.71 14.00 20.31
C SER A 182 18.69 13.55 19.23
N ILE A 183 18.26 13.47 17.97
CA ILE A 183 19.11 13.18 16.81
C ILE A 183 20.07 14.35 16.54
N THR A 184 19.62 15.59 16.65
CA THR A 184 20.48 16.77 16.43
C THR A 184 21.56 16.92 17.50
N LYS A 185 21.28 16.54 18.75
CA LYS A 185 22.27 16.60 19.85
C LYS A 185 23.46 15.65 19.66
N ARG A 186 23.28 14.49 19.02
CA ARG A 186 24.39 13.53 18.80
C ARG A 186 25.30 13.90 17.62
N VAL A 187 24.86 14.76 16.71
CA VAL A 187 25.65 15.17 15.53
C VAL A 187 26.61 16.32 15.86
N ASN A 188 26.40 17.00 16.99
CA ASN A 188 27.20 18.16 17.42
C ASN A 188 28.11 17.90 18.63
N VAL A 189 28.45 16.63 18.91
CA VAL A 189 29.44 16.25 19.94
C VAL A 189 30.60 15.51 19.27
#